data_AF-A0A086D0S5-F1
#
_entry.id   AF-A0A086D0S5-F1
#
_cell.length_a   1.000
_cell.length_b   1.000
_cell.length_c   1.000
_cell.angle_alpha   90.00
_cell.angle_beta   90.00
_cell.angle_gamma   90.00
#
_symmetry.space_group_name_H-M   'P 1'
#
loop_
_entity.id
_entity.type
_entity.pdbx_description
1 polymer ?
#
loop_
_entity_poly.entity_id
_entity_poly.type
_entity_poly.pdbx_seq_one_letter_code
_entity_poly.pdbx_strand_id
1 'polypeptide(L)'
;MKPSSWRRRLPRATRSSPAGWFVVGAVVALTSGCQSLATPEPLAATRSDSLPAACQWPATGETLARLRATRQALEQQGYQVLDTDAKLGLVSAERRTAQPGLGAVDSPFGRTGFWGGFGLGGSHGYSLGVFQGFGGGYNTDPVQIERVSVVTPETTTYVDRDSVVVDHNGYLIDARSYNQPGFCAQLRQSIESQLAASAAPGASP
;
A
#
# COMPACT_ATOMS: atom_id res chain seq x y z
N MET A 1 -55.75 71.56 -33.18
CA MET A 1 -55.53 70.14 -32.83
C MET A 1 -54.84 70.04 -31.46
N LYS A 2 -55.62 69.66 -30.44
CA LYS A 2 -55.28 69.06 -29.13
C LYS A 2 -56.34 67.97 -28.98
N PRO A 3 -56.10 66.78 -28.37
CA PRO A 3 -55.45 66.57 -27.08
C PRO A 3 -54.52 65.32 -27.17
N SER A 4 -54.04 64.58 -26.18
CA SER A 4 -54.40 64.37 -24.78
C SER A 4 -53.19 63.74 -24.08
N SER A 5 -52.95 64.17 -22.85
CA SER A 5 -51.93 63.64 -21.95
C SER A 5 -52.41 62.33 -21.32
N TRP A 6 -51.68 61.25 -21.54
CA TRP A 6 -51.92 59.98 -20.84
C TRP A 6 -50.98 59.85 -19.64
N ARG A 7 -51.52 60.10 -18.44
CA ARG A 7 -50.90 59.70 -17.18
C ARG A 7 -51.00 58.18 -17.04
N ARG A 8 -49.88 57.46 -17.09
CA ARG A 8 -49.82 56.06 -16.65
C ARG A 8 -49.52 56.01 -15.17
N ARG A 9 -50.42 55.33 -14.46
CA ARG A 9 -50.43 55.07 -13.01
C ARG A 9 -49.19 54.25 -12.64
N LEU A 10 -48.50 54.65 -11.59
CA LEU A 10 -47.52 53.83 -10.89
C LEU A 10 -48.24 52.66 -10.20
N PRO A 11 -47.77 51.41 -10.34
CA PRO A 11 -48.27 50.31 -9.54
C PRO A 11 -47.83 50.47 -8.08
N ARG A 12 -48.80 50.22 -7.18
CA ARG A 12 -48.66 50.16 -5.72
C ARG A 12 -47.49 49.24 -5.33
N ALA A 13 -46.60 49.75 -4.48
CA ALA A 13 -45.67 48.93 -3.72
C ALA A 13 -46.46 47.90 -2.89
N THR A 14 -46.32 46.63 -3.24
CA THR A 14 -46.78 45.51 -2.43
C THR A 14 -45.96 45.47 -1.15
N ARG A 15 -46.65 45.67 -0.03
CA ARG A 15 -46.12 45.54 1.33
C ARG A 15 -45.53 44.13 1.47
N SER A 16 -44.21 44.03 1.57
CA SER A 16 -43.54 42.79 1.94
C SER A 16 -43.84 42.49 3.41
N SER A 17 -44.66 41.46 3.66
CA SER A 17 -44.93 40.97 5.01
C SER A 17 -43.62 40.44 5.63
N PRO A 18 -43.31 40.78 6.90
CA PRO A 18 -42.06 40.39 7.57
C PRO A 18 -41.94 38.87 7.79
N ALA A 19 -43.01 38.11 7.56
CA ALA A 19 -43.04 36.66 7.72
C ALA A 19 -42.22 35.88 6.66
N GLY A 20 -41.97 36.46 5.47
CA GLY A 20 -41.22 35.76 4.42
C GLY A 20 -39.73 35.63 4.70
N TRP A 21 -39.16 36.60 5.45
CA TRP A 21 -37.71 36.64 5.72
C TRP A 21 -37.28 35.62 6.76
N PHE A 22 -38.13 35.34 7.75
CA PHE A 22 -37.84 34.31 8.76
C PHE A 22 -37.83 32.90 8.16
N VAL A 23 -38.67 32.63 7.16
CA VAL A 23 -38.72 31.31 6.51
C VAL A 23 -37.50 31.07 5.62
N VAL A 24 -37.05 32.08 4.87
CA VAL A 24 -35.85 31.96 4.03
C VAL A 24 -34.58 31.85 4.88
N GLY A 25 -34.47 32.62 5.96
CA GLY A 25 -33.33 32.52 6.89
C GLY A 25 -33.21 31.16 7.57
N ALA A 26 -34.33 30.56 7.98
CA ALA A 26 -34.35 29.23 8.59
C ALA A 26 -33.96 28.11 7.62
N VAL A 27 -34.36 28.20 6.35
CA VAL A 27 -34.01 27.20 5.31
C VAL A 27 -32.52 27.29 4.91
N VAL A 28 -31.94 28.49 4.88
CA VAL A 28 -30.49 28.66 4.63
C VAL A 28 -29.65 28.17 5.80
N ALA A 29 -30.10 28.37 7.05
CA ALA A 29 -29.40 27.88 8.24
C ALA A 29 -29.42 26.35 8.37
N LEU A 30 -30.44 25.68 7.82
CA LEU A 30 -30.55 24.21 7.84
C LEU A 30 -29.74 23.52 6.73
N THR A 31 -29.36 24.25 5.66
CA THR A 31 -28.60 23.67 4.52
C THR A 31 -27.10 23.90 4.59
N SER A 32 -26.60 24.72 5.52
CA SER A 32 -25.16 24.97 5.70
C SER A 32 -24.41 23.91 6.53
N GLY A 33 -25.12 22.92 7.09
CA GLY A 33 -24.53 21.90 7.97
C GLY A 33 -23.93 20.66 7.28
N CYS A 34 -24.11 20.47 5.96
CA CYS A 34 -23.65 19.26 5.26
C CYS A 34 -22.26 19.36 4.61
N GLN A 35 -21.50 20.46 4.79
CA GLN A 35 -20.25 20.71 4.06
C GLN A 35 -18.97 20.51 4.90
N SER A 36 -18.98 19.73 5.98
CA SER A 36 -17.77 19.53 6.82
C SER A 36 -17.56 18.11 7.33
N LEU A 37 -18.27 17.13 6.77
CA LEU A 37 -17.79 15.76 6.82
C LEU A 37 -16.84 15.61 5.64
N ALA A 38 -15.59 16.02 5.84
CA ALA A 38 -14.49 15.49 5.04
C ALA A 38 -14.62 13.98 5.15
N THR A 39 -15.17 13.35 4.11
CA THR A 39 -15.19 11.90 4.02
C THR A 39 -13.75 11.46 4.19
N PRO A 40 -13.42 10.61 5.18
CA PRO A 40 -12.12 9.98 5.21
C PRO A 40 -11.94 9.36 3.84
N GLU A 41 -10.95 9.85 3.09
CA GLU A 41 -10.56 9.23 1.83
C GLU A 41 -10.37 7.74 2.18
N PRO A 42 -11.17 6.80 1.63
CA PRO A 42 -11.14 5.41 2.09
C PRO A 42 -9.79 4.72 1.80
N LEU A 43 -8.88 5.44 1.13
CA LEU A 43 -7.49 5.10 0.86
C LEU A 43 -6.49 5.78 1.82
N ALA A 44 -6.90 6.80 2.58
CA ALA A 44 -6.04 7.43 3.60
C ALA A 44 -5.91 6.57 4.85
N ALA A 45 -6.89 5.71 5.16
CA ALA A 45 -6.76 4.67 6.19
C ALA A 45 -5.67 3.64 5.85
N THR A 46 -5.26 3.55 4.58
CA THR A 46 -4.16 2.70 4.10
C THR A 46 -2.87 3.48 3.83
N ARG A 47 -2.89 4.82 3.96
CA ARG A 47 -1.68 5.64 3.90
C ARG A 47 -1.02 5.59 5.28
N SER A 48 -0.22 4.54 5.50
CA SER A 48 0.86 4.54 6.47
C SER A 48 0.46 5.00 7.88
N ASP A 49 -0.06 4.07 8.69
CA ASP A 49 0.31 4.12 10.11
C ASP A 49 1.84 4.09 10.16
N SER A 50 2.41 5.22 10.59
CA SER A 50 3.78 5.67 10.41
C SER A 50 4.79 4.55 10.15
N LEU A 51 5.41 4.56 8.96
CA LEU A 51 6.67 3.84 8.77
C LEU A 51 7.58 4.20 9.94
N PRO A 52 8.23 3.21 10.60
CA PRO A 52 9.15 3.51 11.68
C PRO A 52 10.18 4.53 11.20
N ALA A 53 10.59 5.45 12.08
CA ALA A 53 11.58 6.47 11.72
C ALA A 53 12.90 5.85 11.18
N ALA A 54 13.20 4.60 11.52
CA ALA A 54 14.34 3.86 10.98
C ALA A 54 14.18 3.43 9.51
N CYS A 55 12.94 3.31 9.01
CA CYS A 55 12.59 2.91 7.64
C CYS A 55 12.43 4.08 6.68
N GLN A 56 12.75 5.29 7.14
CA GLN A 56 12.84 6.49 6.33
C GLN A 56 14.10 7.26 6.67
N TRP A 57 14.88 7.65 5.67
CA TRP A 57 16.11 8.41 5.91
C TRP A 57 16.44 9.32 4.72
N PRO A 58 17.19 10.42 4.93
CA PRO A 58 17.62 11.28 3.85
C PRO A 58 18.55 10.52 2.91
N ALA A 59 18.31 10.67 1.62
CA ALA A 59 19.05 9.98 0.59
C ALA A 59 20.30 10.78 0.19
N THR A 60 21.44 10.10 0.09
CA THR A 60 22.73 10.70 -0.30
C THR A 60 23.25 10.10 -1.61
N GLY A 61 24.15 10.82 -2.28
CA GLY A 61 24.79 10.38 -3.52
C GLY A 61 23.92 10.45 -4.78
N GLU A 62 24.48 10.01 -5.90
CA GLU A 62 23.78 9.94 -7.20
C GLU A 62 22.71 8.84 -7.22
N THR A 63 21.56 9.09 -7.88
CA THR A 63 20.44 8.14 -7.98
C THR A 63 20.86 6.77 -8.51
N LEU A 64 21.68 6.74 -9.57
CA LEU A 64 22.12 5.50 -10.20
C LEU A 64 23.06 4.69 -9.28
N ALA A 65 23.98 5.36 -8.59
CA ALA A 65 24.85 4.74 -7.60
C ALA A 65 24.04 4.16 -6.43
N ARG A 66 23.01 4.88 -5.98
CA ARG A 66 22.09 4.45 -4.92
C ARG A 66 21.28 3.23 -5.32
N LEU A 67 20.71 3.21 -6.52
CA LEU A 67 19.99 2.04 -7.04
C LEU A 67 20.87 0.78 -7.06
N ARG A 68 22.11 0.91 -7.54
CA ARG A 68 23.06 -0.21 -7.55
C ARG A 68 23.42 -0.66 -6.13
N ALA A 69 23.69 0.28 -5.23
CA ALA A 69 23.98 0.00 -3.82
C ALA A 69 22.81 -0.70 -3.11
N THR A 70 21.58 -0.25 -3.33
CA THR A 70 20.36 -0.86 -2.81
C THR A 70 20.17 -2.28 -3.33
N ARG A 71 20.33 -2.48 -4.64
CA ARG A 71 20.25 -3.82 -5.25
C ARG A 71 21.26 -4.79 -4.61
N GLN A 72 22.51 -4.37 -4.50
CA GLN A 72 23.58 -5.19 -3.94
C GLN A 72 23.38 -5.45 -2.44
N ALA A 73 22.90 -4.47 -1.67
CA ALA A 73 22.59 -4.63 -0.26
C ALA A 73 21.46 -5.65 -0.03
N LEU A 74 20.42 -5.63 -0.87
CA LEU A 74 19.31 -6.59 -0.81
C LEU A 74 19.76 -8.01 -1.17
N GLU A 75 20.58 -8.15 -2.22
CA GLU A 75 21.16 -9.43 -2.64
C GLU A 75 22.06 -10.04 -1.54
N GLN A 76 22.86 -9.22 -0.86
CA GLN A 76 23.70 -9.66 0.28
C GLN A 76 22.88 -10.15 1.47
N GLN A 77 21.64 -9.68 1.62
CA GLN A 77 20.71 -10.12 2.66
C GLN A 77 19.86 -11.34 2.23
N GLY A 78 20.12 -11.89 1.05
CA GLY A 78 19.45 -13.07 0.52
C GLY A 78 18.11 -12.78 -0.16
N TYR A 79 17.84 -11.53 -0.53
CA TYR A 79 16.68 -11.18 -1.35
C TYR A 79 17.00 -11.34 -2.84
N GLN A 80 16.05 -11.88 -3.59
CA GLN A 80 16.06 -11.90 -5.04
C GLN A 80 15.41 -10.63 -5.57
N VAL A 81 16.13 -9.86 -6.37
CA VAL A 81 15.59 -8.62 -6.96
C VAL A 81 14.57 -8.98 -8.03
N LEU A 82 13.36 -8.43 -7.89
CA LEU A 82 12.25 -8.65 -8.81
C LEU A 82 12.20 -7.57 -9.90
N ASP A 83 12.27 -6.31 -9.49
CA ASP A 83 12.13 -5.17 -10.38
C ASP A 83 12.97 -3.97 -9.92
N THR A 84 13.37 -3.13 -10.85
CA THR A 84 14.14 -1.91 -10.59
C THR A 84 13.72 -0.81 -11.55
N ASP A 85 13.21 0.30 -11.02
CA ASP A 85 12.83 1.47 -11.80
C ASP A 85 13.78 2.64 -11.48
N ALA A 86 14.58 3.02 -12.48
CA ALA A 86 15.54 4.10 -12.34
C ALA A 86 14.92 5.50 -12.27
N LYS A 87 13.72 5.67 -12.85
CA LYS A 87 12.99 6.95 -12.84
C LYS A 87 12.35 7.19 -11.47
N LEU A 88 11.83 6.14 -10.83
CA LEU A 88 11.25 6.21 -9.49
C LEU A 88 12.26 6.02 -8.36
N GLY A 89 13.48 5.58 -8.67
CA GLY A 89 14.45 5.20 -7.65
C GLY A 89 13.97 3.98 -6.85
N LEU A 90 13.23 3.08 -7.49
CA LEU A 90 12.56 1.93 -6.86
C LEU A 90 13.39 0.66 -7.08
N VAL A 91 13.55 -0.12 -6.02
CA VAL A 91 14.02 -1.51 -6.07
C VAL A 91 13.02 -2.38 -5.31
N SER A 92 12.47 -3.37 -6.01
CA SER A 92 11.60 -4.39 -5.43
C SER A 92 12.35 -5.70 -5.36
N ALA A 93 12.33 -6.35 -4.19
CA ALA A 93 12.99 -7.63 -3.99
C ALA A 93 12.13 -8.57 -3.13
N GLU A 94 12.34 -9.87 -3.29
CA GLU A 94 11.59 -10.92 -2.61
C GLU A 94 12.52 -11.97 -2.03
N ARG A 95 12.22 -12.47 -0.83
CA ARG A 95 12.90 -13.58 -0.22
C ARG A 95 11.89 -14.66 0.14
N ARG A 96 12.17 -15.89 -0.29
CA ARG A 96 11.35 -17.06 0.04
C ARG A 96 12.07 -17.90 1.06
N THR A 97 11.42 -18.14 2.19
CA THR A 97 11.95 -18.96 3.27
C THR A 97 10.95 -20.08 3.54
N ALA A 98 11.38 -21.33 3.36
CA ALA A 98 10.57 -22.45 3.82
C ALA A 98 10.44 -22.36 5.35
N GLN A 99 9.23 -22.57 5.87
CA GLN A 99 8.94 -22.58 7.30
C GLN A 99 8.74 -24.02 7.78
N PRO A 100 9.84 -24.77 7.99
CA PRO A 100 9.76 -26.15 8.44
C PRO A 100 9.11 -26.19 9.83
N GLY A 101 8.10 -27.04 9.99
CA GLY A 101 7.35 -27.20 11.24
C GLY A 101 6.02 -26.45 11.32
N LEU A 102 5.73 -25.51 10.39
CA LEU A 102 4.35 -25.04 10.17
C LEU A 102 3.55 -25.98 9.27
N GLY A 103 4.21 -26.88 8.54
CA GLY A 103 3.56 -27.95 7.75
C GLY A 103 3.27 -29.22 8.54
N ALA A 104 3.79 -29.32 9.78
CA ALA A 104 3.62 -30.46 10.67
C ALA A 104 2.51 -30.25 11.72
N VAL A 105 1.82 -29.12 11.70
CA VAL A 105 0.49 -29.05 12.31
C VAL A 105 -0.48 -29.75 11.35
N ASP A 106 -0.47 -31.09 11.40
CA ASP A 106 -1.70 -31.84 11.24
C ASP A 106 -2.74 -31.13 12.13
N SER A 107 -3.57 -30.29 11.53
CA SER A 107 -4.77 -29.84 12.20
C SER A 107 -5.54 -31.13 12.52
N PRO A 108 -5.70 -31.53 13.81
CA PRO A 108 -6.45 -32.73 14.14
C PRO A 108 -7.92 -32.60 13.71
N PHE A 109 -8.33 -31.38 13.37
CA PHE A 109 -9.52 -31.09 12.61
C PHE A 109 -9.16 -30.97 11.14
N GLY A 110 -9.21 -32.09 10.42
CA GLY A 110 -9.54 -32.02 9.01
C GLY A 110 -10.72 -31.06 8.87
N ARG A 111 -10.62 -30.06 7.99
CA ARG A 111 -11.75 -29.18 7.66
C ARG A 111 -12.80 -29.96 6.85
N THR A 112 -13.21 -31.12 7.34
CA THR A 112 -14.57 -31.63 7.18
C THR A 112 -15.40 -30.86 8.20
N GLY A 113 -15.91 -29.71 7.81
CA GLY A 113 -16.98 -29.08 8.56
C GLY A 113 -18.06 -30.14 8.82
N PHE A 114 -18.48 -30.26 10.08
CA PHE A 114 -19.66 -31.05 10.49
C PHE A 114 -20.93 -30.66 9.71
N TRP A 115 -20.88 -29.50 9.03
CA TRP A 115 -21.81 -29.08 7.99
C TRP A 115 -21.12 -29.20 6.63
N GLY A 116 -21.55 -30.19 5.86
CA GLY A 116 -20.94 -30.56 4.58
C GLY A 116 -20.87 -29.43 3.55
N GLY A 117 -19.85 -29.55 2.68
CA GLY A 117 -19.89 -29.06 1.31
C GLY A 117 -19.58 -27.58 1.11
N PHE A 118 -18.29 -27.23 1.01
CA PHE A 118 -17.76 -26.27 0.03
C PHE A 118 -16.24 -26.51 -0.14
N GLY A 119 -15.86 -27.76 -0.40
CA GLY A 119 -14.56 -28.09 -0.99
C GLY A 119 -14.78 -28.34 -2.48
N LEU A 120 -14.44 -27.37 -3.32
CA LEU A 120 -14.44 -27.52 -4.78
C LEU A 120 -13.33 -28.50 -5.19
N GLY A 121 -13.61 -29.79 -4.99
CA GLY A 121 -12.81 -30.93 -5.45
C GLY A 121 -13.65 -31.85 -6.34
N GLY A 122 -14.41 -31.27 -7.27
CA GLY A 122 -15.16 -32.02 -8.27
C GLY A 122 -14.37 -32.11 -9.56
N SER A 123 -13.74 -33.27 -9.80
CA SER A 123 -13.31 -33.97 -11.04
C SER A 123 -13.00 -33.24 -12.38
N HIS A 124 -13.19 -31.93 -12.55
CA HIS A 124 -12.96 -31.18 -13.78
C HIS A 124 -12.58 -29.73 -13.41
N GLY A 125 -11.43 -29.56 -12.77
CA GLY A 125 -10.95 -28.26 -12.33
C GLY A 125 -9.62 -27.93 -13.00
N TYR A 126 -9.62 -26.96 -13.89
CA TYR A 126 -8.40 -26.32 -14.39
C TYR A 126 -7.63 -25.78 -13.17
N SER A 127 -6.57 -26.47 -12.76
CA SER A 127 -5.61 -25.95 -11.81
C SER A 127 -4.90 -24.78 -12.50
N LEU A 128 -5.32 -23.55 -12.21
CA LEU A 128 -4.54 -22.35 -12.51
C LEU A 128 -3.12 -22.59 -11.97
N GLY A 129 -2.16 -22.64 -12.88
CA GLY A 129 -0.82 -23.23 -12.69
C GLY A 129 0.11 -22.45 -11.76
N VAL A 130 -0.26 -22.29 -10.49
CA VAL A 130 0.63 -21.78 -9.43
C VAL A 130 1.43 -22.88 -8.74
N PHE A 131 1.16 -24.15 -9.04
CA PHE A 131 1.80 -25.32 -8.40
C PHE A 131 3.26 -25.56 -8.81
N GLN A 132 3.78 -24.92 -9.85
CA GLN A 132 5.15 -25.20 -10.33
C GLN A 132 6.26 -24.44 -9.58
N GLY A 133 5.92 -23.48 -8.71
CA GLY A 133 6.90 -22.63 -8.01
C GLY A 133 7.23 -23.01 -6.56
N PHE A 134 6.49 -23.95 -5.98
CA PHE A 134 6.53 -24.27 -4.53
C PHE A 134 7.10 -25.67 -4.25
N GLY A 135 8.19 -26.03 -4.93
CA GLY A 135 8.94 -27.27 -4.65
C GLY A 135 8.19 -28.54 -5.05
N GLY A 136 8.51 -29.11 -6.21
CA GLY A 136 8.05 -30.45 -6.58
C GLY A 136 8.61 -31.50 -5.61
N GLY A 137 7.77 -32.04 -4.74
CA GLY A 137 8.10 -33.12 -3.82
C GLY A 137 7.14 -33.15 -2.62
N TYR A 138 7.23 -34.19 -1.80
CA TYR A 138 6.46 -34.39 -0.55
C TYR A 138 6.62 -33.29 0.53
N ASN A 139 7.15 -32.12 0.17
CA ASN A 139 7.25 -30.96 1.05
C ASN A 139 5.88 -30.27 1.13
N THR A 140 5.17 -30.52 2.22
CA THR A 140 3.95 -29.79 2.62
C THR A 140 4.27 -28.55 3.46
N ASP A 141 5.54 -28.18 3.59
CA ASP A 141 5.96 -27.05 4.41
C ASP A 141 5.49 -25.71 3.80
N PRO A 142 4.82 -24.86 4.59
CA PRO A 142 4.46 -23.51 4.18
C PRO A 142 5.69 -22.70 3.81
N VAL A 143 5.52 -21.81 2.83
CA VAL A 143 6.56 -20.88 2.38
C VAL A 143 6.21 -19.48 2.85
N GLN A 144 7.13 -18.86 3.56
CA GLN A 144 7.07 -17.43 3.84
C GLN A 144 7.71 -16.66 2.69
N ILE A 145 6.93 -15.77 2.10
CA ILE A 145 7.32 -14.85 1.05
C ILE A 145 7.43 -13.47 1.69
N GLU A 146 8.64 -12.94 1.76
CA GLU A 146 8.91 -11.59 2.24
C GLU A 146 9.22 -10.71 1.04
N ARG A 147 8.43 -9.67 0.83
CA ARG A 147 8.66 -8.70 -0.24
C ARG A 147 9.09 -7.39 0.39
N VAL A 148 10.06 -6.74 -0.23
CA VAL A 148 10.60 -5.46 0.22
C VAL A 148 10.65 -4.51 -0.97
N SER A 149 10.12 -3.32 -0.75
CA SER A 149 10.19 -2.22 -1.69
C SER A 149 11.00 -1.09 -1.07
N VAL A 150 12.05 -0.69 -1.76
CA VAL A 150 12.89 0.45 -1.39
C VAL A 150 12.69 1.50 -2.46
N VAL A 151 12.09 2.63 -2.10
CA VAL A 151 11.84 3.74 -3.02
C VAL A 151 12.61 4.95 -2.54
N THR A 152 13.29 5.63 -3.46
CA THR A 152 14.00 6.86 -3.14
C THR A 152 13.60 8.00 -4.07
N PRO A 153 12.44 8.63 -3.82
CA PRO A 153 12.07 9.85 -4.52
C PRO A 153 12.98 10.99 -4.09
N GLU A 154 13.85 11.42 -5.01
CA GLU A 154 14.74 12.59 -4.92
C GLU A 154 15.64 12.63 -3.67
N THR A 155 15.07 12.99 -2.50
CA THR A 155 15.77 13.35 -1.27
C THR A 155 15.54 12.41 -0.09
N THR A 156 14.54 11.53 -0.12
CA THR A 156 14.22 10.64 1.01
C THR A 156 14.07 9.22 0.53
N THR A 157 14.72 8.26 1.21
CA THR A 157 14.53 6.83 0.99
C THR A 157 13.46 6.33 1.94
N TYR A 158 12.49 5.59 1.41
CA TYR A 158 11.45 4.87 2.14
C TYR A 158 11.60 3.37 1.90
N VAL A 159 11.40 2.59 2.95
CA VAL A 159 11.42 1.12 2.90
C VAL A 159 10.12 0.59 3.44
N ASP A 160 9.44 -0.22 2.64
CA ASP A 160 8.28 -0.99 3.07
C ASP A 160 8.54 -2.48 2.85
N ARG A 161 8.21 -3.29 3.86
CA ARG A 161 8.38 -4.73 3.86
C ARG A 161 7.09 -5.43 4.26
N ASP A 162 6.58 -6.28 3.39
CA ASP A 162 5.44 -7.16 3.60
C ASP A 162 5.88 -8.62 3.73
N SER A 163 5.17 -9.38 4.58
CA SER A 163 5.39 -10.81 4.76
C SER A 163 4.09 -11.56 4.62
N VAL A 164 4.07 -12.57 3.76
CA VAL A 164 2.94 -13.47 3.54
C VAL A 164 3.41 -14.91 3.73
N VAL A 165 2.67 -15.71 4.48
CA VAL A 165 2.91 -17.15 4.62
C VAL A 165 1.83 -17.89 3.85
N VAL A 166 2.25 -18.72 2.90
CA VAL A 166 1.36 -19.49 2.02
C VAL A 166 1.61 -20.97 2.23
N ASP A 167 0.54 -21.73 2.43
CA ASP A 167 0.53 -23.19 2.53
C ASP A 167 0.81 -23.84 1.16
N HIS A 168 1.21 -25.12 1.17
CA HIS A 168 1.47 -25.91 -0.04
C HIS A 168 0.24 -26.01 -0.98
N ASN A 169 -0.98 -25.87 -0.44
CA ASN A 169 -2.24 -25.86 -1.19
C ASN A 169 -2.57 -24.47 -1.79
N GLY A 170 -1.71 -23.47 -1.60
CA GLY A 170 -1.97 -22.08 -2.01
C GLY A 170 -2.86 -21.28 -1.06
N TYR A 171 -3.18 -21.83 0.13
CA TYR A 171 -3.92 -21.09 1.15
C TYR A 171 -3.03 -20.09 1.88
N LEU A 172 -3.52 -18.87 2.07
CA LEU A 172 -2.85 -17.84 2.85
C LEU A 172 -3.04 -18.11 4.35
N ILE A 173 -1.94 -18.30 5.07
CA ILE A 173 -1.92 -18.57 6.52
C ILE A 173 -1.82 -17.27 7.30
N ASP A 174 -0.90 -16.39 6.89
CA ASP A 174 -0.64 -15.11 7.55
C ASP A 174 -0.24 -14.06 6.51
N ALA A 175 -0.66 -12.82 6.71
CA ALA A 175 -0.26 -11.68 5.90
C ALA A 175 -0.20 -10.44 6.79
N ARG A 176 1.00 -9.88 6.94
CA ARG A 176 1.23 -8.73 7.81
C ARG A 176 2.33 -7.83 7.28
N SER A 177 2.23 -6.54 7.60
CA SER A 177 3.36 -5.63 7.46
C SER A 177 4.48 -6.08 8.41
N TYR A 178 5.70 -6.14 7.89
CA TYR A 178 6.88 -6.62 8.60
C TYR A 178 7.97 -5.56 8.68
N ASN A 179 7.58 -4.30 8.88
CA ASN A 179 8.46 -3.13 8.99
C ASN A 179 9.19 -3.07 10.35
N GLN A 180 10.23 -3.88 10.53
CA GLN A 180 11.02 -3.91 11.76
C GLN A 180 12.12 -2.82 11.76
N PRO A 181 12.25 -2.00 12.82
CA PRO A 181 13.27 -0.94 12.87
C PRO A 181 14.71 -1.44 12.71
N GLY A 182 15.03 -2.61 13.27
CA GLY A 182 16.37 -3.22 13.18
C GLY A 182 16.76 -3.59 11.74
N PHE A 183 15.81 -4.13 10.97
CA PHE A 183 16.02 -4.44 9.56
C PHE A 183 16.31 -3.16 8.76
N CYS A 184 15.51 -2.12 8.95
CA CYS A 184 15.69 -0.86 8.22
C CYS A 184 17.03 -0.18 8.56
N ALA A 185 17.44 -0.20 9.83
CA ALA A 185 18.74 0.32 10.24
C ALA A 185 19.91 -0.47 9.63
N GLN A 186 19.82 -1.80 9.59
CA GLN A 186 20.82 -2.67 8.98
C GLN A 186 20.89 -2.46 7.46
N LEU A 187 19.74 -2.36 6.79
CA LEU A 187 19.66 -2.10 5.35
C LEU A 187 20.28 -0.74 5.00
N ARG A 188 19.96 0.32 5.77
CA ARG A 188 20.58 1.64 5.60
C ARG A 188 22.11 1.55 5.69
N GLN A 189 22.63 0.92 6.75
CA GLN A 189 24.08 0.76 6.94
C GLN A 189 24.73 -0.01 5.79
N SER A 190 24.07 -1.05 5.30
CA SER A 190 24.53 -1.83 4.16
C SER A 190 24.62 -0.97 2.90
N ILE A 191 23.58 -0.19 2.60
CA ILE A 191 23.54 0.70 1.43
C ILE A 191 24.64 1.77 1.52
N GLU A 192 24.78 2.41 2.68
CA GLU A 192 25.81 3.42 2.93
C GLU A 192 27.22 2.85 2.74
N SER A 193 27.47 1.60 3.19
CA SER A 193 28.75 0.92 2.98
C SER A 193 29.05 0.66 1.50
N GLN A 194 28.04 0.29 0.70
CA GLN A 194 28.20 0.06 -0.74
C GLN A 194 28.45 1.38 -1.48
N LEU A 195 27.77 2.46 -1.07
CA LEU A 195 28.00 3.80 -1.62
C LEU A 195 29.41 4.30 -1.32
N ALA A 196 29.90 4.12 -0.09
CA ALA A 196 31.25 4.49 0.30
C ALA A 196 32.32 3.70 -0.48
N ALA A 197 32.12 2.38 -0.65
CA ALA A 197 33.01 1.54 -1.43
C ALA A 197 33.08 1.97 -2.90
N SER A 198 31.94 2.36 -3.47
CA SER A 198 31.84 2.83 -4.86
C SER A 198 32.49 4.20 -5.08
N ALA A 199 32.56 5.03 -4.04
CA ALA A 199 33.16 6.36 -4.09
C ALA A 199 34.68 6.35 -3.86
N ALA A 200 35.25 5.25 -3.35
CA ALA A 200 36.68 5.13 -3.10
C ALA A 200 37.42 4.84 -4.44
N PRO A 201 38.27 5.76 -4.93
CA PRO A 201 39.05 5.51 -6.14
C PRO A 201 40.19 4.54 -5.80
N GLY A 202 39.99 3.24 -6.04
CA GLY A 202 41.05 2.24 -5.90
C GLY A 202 40.64 0.80 -5.59
N ALA A 203 39.36 0.53 -5.30
CA ALA A 203 38.89 -0.84 -5.09
C ALA A 203 38.42 -1.45 -6.43
N SER A 204 39.36 -1.88 -7.26
CA SER A 204 39.07 -2.88 -8.30
C SER A 204 39.07 -4.28 -7.68
N PRO A 205 38.28 -5.24 -8.22
CA PRO A 205 38.24 -6.62 -7.74
C PRO A 205 39.60 -7.33 -7.88
#